data_AF-A0A2V6F7L7-F1
#
_entry.id   AF-A0A2V6F7L7-F1
#
_cell.length_a   1.000
_cell.length_b   1.000
_cell.length_c   1.000
_cell.angle_alpha   90.00
_cell.angle_beta   90.00
_cell.angle_gamma   90.00
#
_symmetry.space_group_name_H-M   'P 1'
#
loop_
_entity.id
_entity.type
_entity.pdbx_description
1 polymer ?
#
loop_
_entity_poly.entity_id
_entity_poly.type
_entity_poly.pdbx_seq_one_letter_code
_entity_poly.pdbx_strand_id
1 'polypeptide(L)'
;MNTYKSYRHLPALAGICLMEEAMKPGLSVEECVRRLKRYHYAFKRLHQIFTARITAEPIYELKMGFSLHAHLCAEHVSALRRRVGEMREPPLGLELVPDTCLEILLDEIRAAPTTEELVLGVYEKALPALRTA
;
A
#
# COMPACT_ATOMS: atom_id res chain seq x y z
N MET A 1 12.33 28.07 26.60
CA MET A 1 13.24 28.40 25.47
C MET A 1 14.12 27.18 25.21
N ASN A 2 13.97 26.54 24.05
CA ASN A 2 14.69 25.32 23.69
C ASN A 2 16.15 25.65 23.35
N THR A 3 17.09 25.28 24.21
CA THR A 3 18.53 25.64 24.13
C THR A 3 19.36 24.70 23.25
N TYR A 4 18.72 23.73 22.56
CA TYR A 4 19.42 22.77 21.72
C TYR A 4 19.98 23.42 20.44
N LYS A 5 21.32 23.43 20.31
CA LYS A 5 22.03 23.81 19.07
C LYS A 5 22.49 22.55 18.34
N SER A 6 22.09 22.41 17.08
CA SER A 6 22.56 21.31 16.23
C SER A 6 24.04 21.48 15.86
N TYR A 7 24.73 20.37 15.63
CA TYR A 7 26.13 20.37 15.23
C TYR A 7 26.30 21.05 13.87
N ARG A 8 27.21 22.02 13.75
CA ARG A 8 27.54 22.74 12.51
C ARG A 8 26.33 23.28 11.73
N HIS A 9 25.28 23.73 12.42
CA HIS A 9 24.03 24.22 11.78
C HIS A 9 23.31 23.18 10.92
N LEU A 10 23.56 21.88 11.14
CA LEU A 10 22.81 20.84 10.47
C LEU A 10 21.32 20.95 10.85
N PRO A 11 20.40 20.78 9.90
CA PRO A 11 18.98 20.75 10.23
C PRO A 11 18.72 19.58 11.18
N ALA A 12 18.04 19.85 12.30
CA ALA A 12 17.65 18.79 13.24
C ALA A 12 16.82 17.73 12.51
N LEU A 13 17.07 16.45 12.81
CA LEU A 13 16.37 15.32 12.18
C LEU A 13 16.36 15.38 10.65
N ALA A 14 17.48 15.83 10.04
CA ALA A 14 17.63 16.02 8.60
C ALA A 14 16.59 16.96 7.96
N GLY A 15 15.91 17.79 8.76
CA GLY A 15 14.84 18.68 8.29
C GLY A 15 13.50 17.99 8.08
N ILE A 16 13.35 16.74 8.54
CA ILE A 16 12.11 15.96 8.39
C ILE A 16 11.03 16.46 9.35
N CYS A 17 11.40 16.79 10.59
CA CYS A 17 10.49 17.35 11.58
C CYS A 17 11.26 18.06 12.71
N LEU A 18 10.53 18.76 13.58
CA LEU A 18 11.09 19.37 14.79
C LEU A 18 11.32 18.32 15.88
N MET A 19 12.25 18.58 16.80
CA MET A 19 12.52 17.67 17.93
C MET A 19 11.27 17.42 18.78
N GLU A 20 10.46 18.46 19.02
CA GLU A 20 9.20 18.36 19.76
C GLU A 20 8.17 17.45 19.04
N GLU A 21 8.19 17.42 17.71
CA GLU A 21 7.31 16.56 16.91
C GLU A 21 7.77 15.10 16.94
N ALA A 22 9.07 14.85 16.90
CA ALA A 22 9.64 13.51 17.01
C ALA A 22 9.47 12.88 18.38
N MET A 23 9.30 13.70 19.43
CA MET A 23 9.01 13.24 20.78
C MET A 23 7.54 12.87 21.00
N LYS A 24 6.64 13.19 20.06
CA LYS A 24 5.23 12.78 20.16
C LYS A 24 5.14 11.25 20.04
N PRO A 25 4.31 10.59 20.87
CA PRO A 25 4.04 9.17 20.71
C PRO A 25 3.55 8.88 19.28
N GLY A 26 4.25 7.98 18.59
CA GLY A 26 3.84 7.51 17.28
C GLY A 26 2.70 6.50 17.35
N LEU A 27 2.45 5.83 16.24
CA LEU A 27 1.51 4.71 16.19
C LEU A 27 2.03 3.54 17.03
N SER A 28 1.12 2.84 17.72
CA SER A 28 1.46 1.58 18.36
C SER A 28 1.87 0.54 17.31
N VAL A 29 2.61 -0.48 17.75
CA VAL A 29 2.98 -1.61 16.86
C VAL A 29 1.73 -2.28 16.29
N GLU A 30 0.67 -2.41 17.10
CA GLU A 30 -0.61 -2.97 16.65
C GLU A 30 -1.24 -2.13 15.54
N GLU A 31 -1.26 -0.81 15.70
CA GLU A 31 -1.82 0.10 14.70
C GLU A 31 -0.98 0.10 13.41
N CYS A 32 0.34 0.08 13.52
CA CYS A 32 1.24 -0.11 12.38
C CYS A 32 0.96 -1.41 11.63
N VAL A 33 0.87 -2.54 12.35
CA VAL A 33 0.57 -3.85 11.77
C VAL A 33 -0.80 -3.85 11.09
N ARG A 34 -1.82 -3.26 11.73
CA ARG A 34 -3.18 -3.15 11.18
C ARG A 34 -3.18 -2.40 9.84
N ARG A 35 -2.48 -1.27 9.75
CA ARG A 35 -2.31 -0.50 8.50
C ARG A 35 -1.57 -1.31 7.44
N LEU A 36 -0.44 -1.93 7.79
CA LEU A 36 0.35 -2.71 6.85
C LEU A 36 -0.41 -3.93 6.30
N LYS A 37 -1.28 -4.55 7.09
CA LYS A 37 -2.19 -5.61 6.63
C LYS A 37 -3.17 -5.13 5.56
N ARG A 38 -3.69 -3.90 5.69
CA ARG A 38 -4.55 -3.28 4.66
C ARG A 38 -3.80 -3.03 3.36
N TYR A 39 -2.57 -2.48 3.44
CA TYR A 39 -1.71 -2.34 2.25
C TYR A 39 -1.40 -3.68 1.59
N HIS A 40 -1.02 -4.69 2.40
CA HIS A 40 -0.73 -6.03 1.90
C HIS A 40 -1.93 -6.62 1.16
N TYR A 41 -3.12 -6.54 1.76
CA TYR A 41 -4.35 -7.01 1.13
C TYR A 41 -4.64 -6.26 -0.18
N ALA A 42 -4.55 -4.94 -0.18
CA ALA A 42 -4.80 -4.13 -1.38
C ALA A 42 -3.85 -4.48 -2.53
N PHE A 43 -2.54 -4.55 -2.27
CA PHE A 43 -1.57 -4.94 -3.30
C PHE A 43 -1.76 -6.39 -3.77
N LYS A 44 -2.11 -7.31 -2.87
CA LYS A 44 -2.43 -8.70 -3.24
C LYS A 44 -3.63 -8.77 -4.19
N ARG A 45 -4.70 -8.03 -3.90
CA ARG A 45 -5.89 -7.99 -4.76
C ARG A 45 -5.61 -7.27 -6.09
N LEU A 46 -4.90 -6.16 -6.08
CA LEU A 46 -4.51 -5.45 -7.31
C LEU A 46 -3.64 -6.33 -8.21
N HIS A 47 -2.65 -7.05 -7.66
CA HIS A 47 -1.87 -8.04 -8.40
C HIS A 47 -2.76 -9.08 -9.10
N GLN A 48 -3.75 -9.62 -8.37
CA GLN A 48 -4.69 -10.61 -8.91
C GLN A 48 -5.56 -10.00 -10.03
N ILE A 49 -6.05 -8.78 -9.85
CA ILE A 49 -6.86 -8.06 -10.84
C ILE A 49 -6.05 -7.85 -12.13
N PHE A 50 -4.83 -7.31 -12.02
CA PHE A 50 -3.98 -7.09 -13.18
C PHE A 50 -3.68 -8.40 -13.91
N THR A 51 -3.25 -9.43 -13.19
CA THR A 51 -2.92 -10.73 -13.78
C THR A 51 -4.11 -11.36 -14.50
N ALA A 52 -5.30 -11.28 -13.91
CA ALA A 52 -6.52 -11.83 -14.52
C ALA A 52 -6.93 -11.11 -15.81
N ARG A 53 -6.55 -9.84 -16.00
CA ARG A 53 -6.94 -9.02 -17.15
C ARG A 53 -5.97 -9.12 -18.33
N ILE A 54 -4.70 -9.49 -18.09
CA ILE A 54 -3.64 -9.55 -19.11
C ILE A 54 -4.04 -10.35 -20.36
N THR A 55 -4.71 -11.50 -20.20
CA THR A 55 -5.06 -12.38 -21.34
C THR A 55 -6.22 -11.84 -22.17
N ALA A 56 -7.15 -11.13 -21.54
CA ALA A 56 -8.35 -10.58 -22.19
C ALA A 56 -8.14 -9.17 -22.77
N GLU A 57 -7.11 -8.44 -22.30
CA GLU A 57 -6.87 -7.06 -22.72
C GLU A 57 -6.38 -6.98 -24.18
N PRO A 58 -7.12 -6.32 -25.09
CA PRO A 58 -6.72 -6.17 -26.49
C PRO A 58 -5.66 -5.08 -26.71
N ILE A 59 -5.56 -4.07 -25.82
CA ILE A 59 -4.62 -2.96 -25.98
C ILE A 59 -3.25 -3.35 -25.43
N TYR A 60 -2.24 -3.37 -26.29
CA TYR A 60 -0.91 -3.87 -25.94
C TYR A 60 -0.22 -3.05 -24.85
N GLU A 61 -0.35 -1.73 -24.89
CA GLU A 61 0.21 -0.80 -23.91
C GLU A 61 -0.41 -1.02 -22.52
N LEU A 62 -1.73 -1.24 -22.46
CA LEU A 62 -2.41 -1.56 -21.21
C LEU A 62 -1.98 -2.92 -20.67
N LYS A 63 -1.81 -3.92 -21.53
CA LYS A 63 -1.28 -5.24 -21.15
C LYS A 63 0.12 -5.16 -20.55
N MET A 64 1.01 -4.38 -21.16
CA MET A 64 2.34 -4.10 -20.61
C MET A 64 2.24 -3.41 -19.26
N GLY A 65 1.38 -2.38 -19.15
CA GLY A 65 1.14 -1.66 -17.91
C GLY A 65 0.63 -2.57 -16.78
N PHE A 66 -0.37 -3.41 -17.06
CA PHE A 66 -0.90 -4.40 -16.12
C PHE A 66 0.17 -5.41 -15.71
N SER A 67 1.01 -5.87 -16.64
CA SER A 67 2.10 -6.82 -16.32
C SER A 67 3.12 -6.20 -15.37
N LEU A 68 3.55 -4.95 -15.63
CA LEU A 68 4.46 -4.22 -14.75
C LEU A 68 3.84 -3.99 -13.37
N HIS A 69 2.61 -3.49 -13.31
CA HIS A 69 1.96 -3.21 -12.02
C HIS A 69 1.62 -4.47 -11.24
N ALA A 70 1.31 -5.58 -11.90
CA ALA A 70 1.20 -6.88 -11.25
C ALA A 70 2.52 -7.26 -10.57
N HIS A 71 3.65 -7.12 -11.26
CA HIS A 71 4.96 -7.41 -10.69
C HIS A 71 5.28 -6.51 -9.48
N LEU A 72 5.10 -5.19 -9.61
CA LEU A 72 5.34 -4.25 -8.50
C LEU A 72 4.45 -4.53 -7.28
N CYS A 73 3.17 -4.87 -7.52
CA CYS A 73 2.27 -5.26 -6.44
C CYS A 73 2.77 -6.53 -5.72
N ALA A 74 3.30 -7.52 -6.44
CA ALA A 74 3.87 -8.73 -5.83
C ALA A 74 5.12 -8.44 -4.99
N GLU A 75 5.99 -7.54 -5.46
CA GLU A 75 7.15 -7.08 -4.68
C GLU A 75 6.70 -6.39 -3.38
N HIS A 76 5.69 -5.52 -3.45
CA HIS A 76 5.12 -4.88 -2.26
C HIS A 76 4.48 -5.88 -1.30
N VAL A 77 3.74 -6.88 -1.79
CA VAL A 77 3.18 -7.96 -0.97
C VAL A 77 4.29 -8.69 -0.21
N SER A 78 5.38 -9.05 -0.88
CA SER A 78 6.53 -9.74 -0.27
C SER A 78 7.21 -8.87 0.79
N ALA A 79 7.46 -7.60 0.49
CA ALA A 79 8.07 -6.65 1.41
C ALA A 79 7.20 -6.43 2.66
N LEU A 80 5.89 -6.26 2.49
CA LEU A 80 4.94 -6.03 3.58
C LEU A 80 4.79 -7.28 4.45
N ARG A 81 4.72 -8.47 3.85
CA ARG A 81 4.70 -9.74 4.60
C ARG A 81 5.91 -9.86 5.49
N ARG A 82 7.11 -9.61 4.96
CA ARG A 82 8.36 -9.63 5.73
C ARG A 82 8.29 -8.65 6.89
N ARG A 83 7.88 -7.39 6.63
CA ARG A 83 7.80 -6.36 7.66
C ARG A 83 6.80 -6.68 8.76
N VAL A 84 5.65 -7.26 8.42
CA VAL A 84 4.67 -7.73 9.42
C VAL A 84 5.27 -8.86 10.28
N GLY A 85 6.02 -9.79 9.67
CA GLY A 85 6.71 -10.86 10.38
C GLY A 85 7.82 -10.39 11.33
N GLU A 86 8.47 -9.25 11.04
CA GLU A 86 9.44 -8.63 11.96
C GLU A 86 8.78 -8.07 13.24
N MET A 87 7.49 -7.74 13.19
CA MET A 87 6.77 -7.11 14.30
C MET A 87 5.86 -8.08 15.07
N ARG A 88 5.58 -9.27 14.52
CA ARG A 88 4.62 -10.23 15.07
C ARG A 88 5.13 -11.66 14.90
N GLU A 89 4.87 -12.47 15.91
CA GLU A 89 5.04 -13.92 15.79
C GLU A 89 3.90 -14.53 14.96
N PRO A 90 4.16 -15.61 14.21
CA PRO A 90 3.12 -16.36 13.50
C PRO A 90 2.01 -16.87 14.46
N PRO A 91 0.74 -16.95 14.00
CA PRO A 91 0.25 -16.67 12.65
C PRO A 91 0.08 -15.17 12.35
N LEU A 92 0.50 -14.74 11.15
CA LEU A 92 0.48 -13.32 10.77
C LEU A 92 -0.93 -12.80 10.41
N GLY A 93 -1.87 -13.68 10.07
CA GLY A 93 -3.23 -13.30 9.69
C GLY A 93 -3.32 -12.47 8.40
N LEU A 94 -2.39 -12.68 7.45
CA LEU A 94 -2.34 -11.98 6.17
C LEU A 94 -3.31 -12.52 5.11
N GLU A 95 -3.93 -13.67 5.37
CA GLU A 95 -4.98 -14.26 4.53
C GLU A 95 -6.38 -13.74 4.86
N LEU A 96 -6.53 -13.03 5.97
CA LEU A 96 -7.80 -12.45 6.40
C LEU A 96 -8.08 -11.16 5.64
N VAL A 97 -9.36 -10.90 5.41
CA VAL A 97 -9.84 -9.62 4.93
C VAL A 97 -9.71 -8.60 6.08
N PRO A 98 -8.89 -7.55 5.93
CA PRO A 98 -8.64 -6.60 7.02
C PRO A 98 -9.76 -5.56 7.17
N ASP A 99 -10.61 -5.41 6.16
CA ASP A 99 -11.69 -4.42 6.11
C ASP A 99 -12.70 -4.79 5.01
N THR A 100 -13.98 -4.86 5.35
CA THR A 100 -15.05 -5.25 4.40
C THR A 100 -15.29 -4.20 3.31
N CYS A 101 -15.14 -2.90 3.61
CA CYS A 101 -15.30 -1.87 2.58
C CYS A 101 -14.16 -1.94 1.55
N LEU A 102 -12.94 -2.29 2.00
CA LEU A 102 -11.81 -2.50 1.10
C LEU A 102 -12.02 -3.72 0.21
N GLU A 103 -12.56 -4.81 0.74
CA GLU A 103 -12.93 -6.00 -0.04
C GLU A 103 -13.95 -5.66 -1.13
N ILE A 104 -15.06 -5.00 -0.74
CA ILE A 104 -16.12 -4.58 -1.68
C ILE A 104 -15.54 -3.71 -2.80
N LEU A 105 -14.74 -2.68 -2.46
CA LEU A 105 -14.12 -1.81 -3.46
C LEU A 105 -13.30 -2.61 -4.50
N LEU A 106 -12.48 -3.55 -4.04
CA LEU A 106 -11.61 -4.32 -4.92
C LEU A 106 -12.37 -5.39 -5.71
N ASP A 107 -13.46 -5.91 -5.16
CA ASP A 107 -14.37 -6.80 -5.88
C ASP A 107 -15.15 -6.08 -6.98
N GLU A 108 -15.63 -4.86 -6.72
CA GLU A 108 -16.26 -4.00 -7.73
C GLU A 108 -15.28 -3.71 -8.89
N ILE A 109 -14.04 -3.30 -8.58
CA ILE A 109 -13.01 -3.07 -9.60
C ILE A 109 -12.75 -4.35 -10.41
N ARG A 110 -12.63 -5.50 -9.74
CA ARG A 110 -12.41 -6.79 -10.40
C ARG A 110 -13.57 -7.15 -11.35
N ALA A 111 -14.80 -6.81 -10.97
CA ALA A 111 -16.01 -7.10 -11.70
C ALA A 111 -16.33 -6.09 -12.83
N ALA A 112 -15.53 -5.04 -13.00
CA ALA A 112 -15.75 -4.01 -14.01
C ALA A 112 -15.96 -4.60 -15.43
N PRO A 113 -17.09 -4.34 -16.10
CA PRO A 113 -17.41 -5.00 -17.36
C PRO A 113 -16.58 -4.51 -18.55
N THR A 114 -16.00 -3.31 -18.46
CA THR A 114 -15.16 -2.72 -19.51
C THR A 114 -13.72 -2.47 -19.03
N THR A 115 -12.80 -2.29 -19.98
CA THR A 115 -11.41 -1.92 -19.68
C THR A 115 -11.34 -0.49 -19.13
N GLU A 116 -12.18 0.42 -19.63
CA GLU A 116 -12.26 1.81 -19.20
C GLU A 116 -12.67 1.93 -17.73
N GLU A 117 -13.72 1.22 -17.32
CA GLU A 117 -14.18 1.20 -15.92
C GLU A 117 -13.15 0.54 -14.99
N LEU A 118 -12.47 -0.51 -15.45
CA LEU A 118 -11.38 -1.13 -14.72
C LEU A 118 -10.24 -0.12 -14.47
N VAL A 119 -9.78 0.55 -15.53
CA VAL A 119 -8.71 1.54 -15.47
C VAL A 119 -9.12 2.71 -14.58
N LEU A 120 -10.35 3.19 -14.68
CA LEU A 120 -10.90 4.22 -13.79
C LEU A 120 -10.85 3.77 -12.32
N GLY A 121 -11.35 2.58 -12.02
CA GLY A 121 -11.36 2.02 -10.67
C GLY A 121 -9.95 1.86 -10.08
N VAL A 122 -9.00 1.37 -10.88
CA VAL A 122 -7.61 1.18 -10.44
C VAL A 122 -6.88 2.52 -10.26
N TYR A 123 -6.84 3.35 -11.30
CA TYR A 123 -5.93 4.49 -11.36
C TYR A 123 -6.53 5.78 -10.81
N GLU A 124 -7.85 5.93 -10.81
CA GLU A 124 -8.49 7.10 -10.21
C GLU A 124 -8.90 6.85 -8.76
N LYS A 125 -9.26 5.61 -8.38
CA LYS A 125 -9.75 5.31 -7.03
C LYS A 125 -8.74 4.55 -6.18
N ALA A 126 -8.37 3.32 -6.56
CA ALA A 126 -7.61 2.43 -5.68
C ALA A 126 -6.17 2.91 -5.41
N LEU A 127 -5.39 3.18 -6.46
CA LEU A 127 -3.98 3.58 -6.31
C LEU A 127 -3.83 4.96 -5.63
N PRO A 128 -4.61 6.01 -5.99
CA PRO A 128 -4.55 7.28 -5.28
C PRO A 128 -4.88 7.16 -3.79
N ALA A 129 -5.86 6.32 -3.43
CA ALA A 129 -6.21 6.09 -2.04
C ALA A 129 -5.05 5.46 -1.24
N LEU A 130 -4.28 4.54 -1.84
CA LEU A 130 -3.10 3.95 -1.18
C LEU A 130 -2.01 4.99 -0.91
N ARG A 131 -1.84 5.98 -1.80
CA ARG A 131 -0.85 7.04 -1.62
C ARG A 131 -1.17 7.95 -0.43
N THR A 132 -2.44 8.11 -0.09
CA THR A 132 -2.91 9.02 0.98
C THR A 132 -3.31 8.31 2.28
N ALA A 133 -3.21 6.98 2.34
CA ALA A 133 -3.67 6.13 3.44
C ALA A 133 -2.70 6.02 4.64
#